data_AF-A0A962B384-F1
#
_entry.id   AF-A0A962B384-F1
#
_cell.length_a   1.000
_cell.length_b   1.000
_cell.length_c   1.000
_cell.angle_alpha   90.00
_cell.angle_beta   90.00
_cell.angle_gamma   90.00
#
_symmetry.space_group_name_H-M   'P 1'
#
loop_
_entity.id
_entity.type
_entity.pdbx_description
1 polymer ?
#
loop_
_entity_poly.entity_id
_entity_poly.type
_entity_poly.pdbx_seq_one_letter_code
_entity_poly.pdbx_strand_id
1 'polypeptide(L)'
;MTHEFDPNDLDRRQMLRLAAVMGGVAAFGGLLPDDAVAQDAGDASKITVVNEKYMRLYKQRKNFLMNDPGWVKETLARITWPKEGTEVPEFGVLVQTANQDWIDAWRKFAADAEKVGLKYNVQTVSQSRYLEAILTHRHGDVEVHRAVPRPERLDPAEWLVSRAYGLDRRNYGEWTNEQYDAEIEAQAKATSKAKRMQHVHKAQAILADDLYITQFGWGPQAISAYNSGAFDGAKGMTGFALGDFNMFQTYLGLKPKTRRKRVIVGAKQLYKTINIIGASNRFRAVGRMIYDRLAYLDDKLNVIPWAAESWKQVDDRTFDIKL
;
A
#
# COMPACT_ATOMS: atom_id res chain seq x y z
N MET A 1 -55.67 8.14 -7.58
CA MET A 1 -55.02 6.83 -7.38
C MET A 1 -53.55 7.09 -7.15
N THR A 2 -53.15 7.07 -5.89
CA THR A 2 -51.74 7.16 -5.46
C THR A 2 -51.19 5.75 -5.44
N HIS A 3 -50.27 5.44 -6.36
CA HIS A 3 -49.49 4.21 -6.26
C HIS A 3 -48.45 4.39 -5.16
N GLU A 4 -48.56 3.59 -4.09
CA GLU A 4 -47.50 3.41 -3.10
C GLU A 4 -46.30 2.76 -3.79
N PHE A 5 -45.11 3.31 -3.52
CA PHE A 5 -43.84 2.79 -3.99
C PHE A 5 -43.46 1.59 -3.13
N ASP A 6 -43.44 0.39 -3.71
CA ASP A 6 -42.95 -0.82 -3.05
C ASP A 6 -41.42 -0.92 -3.25
N PRO A 7 -40.60 -0.79 -2.19
CA PRO A 7 -39.15 -0.88 -2.29
C PRO A 7 -38.63 -2.26 -2.71
N ASN A 8 -39.47 -3.30 -2.74
CA ASN A 8 -39.11 -4.62 -3.26
C ASN A 8 -39.11 -4.70 -4.80
N ASP A 9 -39.63 -3.66 -5.49
CA ASP A 9 -39.78 -3.63 -6.95
C ASP A 9 -38.57 -2.99 -7.67
N LEU A 10 -37.51 -2.65 -6.92
CA LEU A 10 -36.27 -2.12 -7.46
C LEU A 10 -35.32 -3.26 -7.86
N ASP A 11 -35.10 -3.40 -9.17
CA ASP A 11 -34.06 -4.28 -9.72
C ASP A 11 -32.69 -3.95 -9.09
N ARG A 12 -31.92 -4.99 -8.73
CA ARG A 12 -30.56 -4.95 -8.19
C ARG A 12 -29.65 -3.97 -8.95
N ARG A 13 -29.84 -3.84 -10.26
CA ARG A 13 -29.09 -2.91 -11.12
C ARG A 13 -29.45 -1.44 -10.87
N GLN A 14 -30.70 -1.14 -10.56
CA GLN A 14 -31.17 0.19 -10.17
C GLN A 14 -30.70 0.55 -8.76
N MET A 15 -30.71 -0.41 -7.84
CA MET A 15 -30.16 -0.29 -6.48
C MET A 15 -28.66 0.03 -6.48
N LEU A 16 -27.87 -0.68 -7.30
CA LEU A 16 -26.43 -0.43 -7.44
C LEU A 16 -26.12 0.92 -8.09
N ARG A 17 -26.94 1.35 -9.06
CA ARG A 17 -26.82 2.70 -9.66
C ARG A 17 -27.18 3.80 -8.67
N LEU A 18 -28.22 3.61 -7.86
CA LEU A 18 -28.58 4.56 -6.80
C LEU A 18 -27.48 4.66 -5.73
N ALA A 19 -26.93 3.52 -5.30
CA ALA A 19 -25.83 3.47 -4.34
C ALA A 19 -24.54 4.13 -4.87
N ALA A 20 -24.29 4.03 -6.19
CA ALA A 20 -23.17 4.70 -6.85
C ALA A 20 -23.38 6.21 -6.98
N VAL A 21 -24.62 6.68 -7.16
CA VAL A 21 -24.95 8.12 -7.29
C VAL A 21 -25.04 8.83 -5.93
N MET A 22 -25.43 8.12 -4.86
CA MET A 22 -25.70 8.73 -3.54
C MET A 22 -24.62 8.50 -2.47
N GLY A 23 -23.43 8.03 -2.84
CA GLY A 23 -22.28 8.00 -1.91
C GLY A 23 -22.16 6.73 -1.05
N GLY A 24 -22.61 5.58 -1.57
CA GLY A 24 -22.44 4.28 -0.93
C GLY A 24 -23.50 3.97 0.13
N VAL A 25 -23.54 2.69 0.53
CA VAL A 25 -24.55 2.09 1.44
C VAL A 25 -24.67 2.82 2.79
N ALA A 26 -23.66 3.60 3.19
CA ALA A 26 -23.69 4.42 4.39
C ALA A 26 -24.77 5.51 4.39
N ALA A 27 -25.26 5.96 3.23
CA ALA A 27 -26.32 6.97 3.14
C ALA A 27 -27.73 6.46 3.52
N PHE A 28 -27.91 5.14 3.67
CA PHE A 28 -29.17 4.50 4.06
C PHE A 28 -29.22 4.06 5.54
N GLY A 29 -28.19 4.35 6.33
CA GLY A 29 -28.03 3.91 7.72
C GLY A 29 -29.03 4.47 8.75
N GLY A 30 -30.18 4.96 8.32
CA GLY A 30 -31.26 5.44 9.21
C GLY A 30 -32.68 5.30 8.65
N LEU A 31 -32.87 4.61 7.51
CA LEU A 31 -34.18 4.44 6.85
C LEU A 31 -34.60 2.98 6.67
N LEU A 32 -33.80 2.02 7.14
CA LEU A 32 -34.13 0.60 7.10
C LEU A 32 -34.31 0.09 8.53
N PRO A 33 -35.32 -0.76 8.81
CA PRO A 33 -35.42 -1.47 10.07
C PRO A 33 -34.12 -2.22 10.33
N ASP A 34 -33.63 -2.20 11.57
CA ASP A 34 -32.37 -2.83 12.00
C ASP A 34 -32.27 -4.32 11.59
N ASP A 35 -33.40 -4.96 11.29
CA ASP A 35 -33.51 -6.36 10.90
C ASP A 35 -33.28 -6.62 9.40
N ALA A 36 -33.45 -5.62 8.53
CA ALA A 36 -33.30 -5.77 7.08
C ALA A 36 -31.83 -5.73 6.62
N VAL A 37 -30.95 -5.09 7.40
CA VAL A 37 -29.50 -5.07 7.15
C VAL A 37 -28.84 -6.35 7.68
N ALA A 38 -29.50 -7.07 8.59
CA ALA A 38 -28.99 -8.31 9.20
C ALA A 38 -29.20 -9.57 8.34
N GLN A 39 -30.10 -9.57 7.35
CA GLN A 39 -30.49 -10.80 6.62
C GLN A 39 -29.52 -11.25 5.51
N ASP A 40 -28.48 -10.48 5.19
CA ASP A 40 -27.49 -10.88 4.18
C ASP A 40 -26.06 -10.46 4.58
N ALA A 41 -25.78 -10.55 5.88
CA ALA A 41 -24.43 -10.55 6.43
C ALA A 41 -23.79 -11.87 6.04
N GLY A 42 -22.77 -11.85 5.18
CA GLY A 42 -22.10 -13.06 4.70
C GLY A 42 -21.70 -13.98 5.87
N ASP A 43 -21.91 -15.28 5.70
CA ASP A 43 -21.59 -16.28 6.71
C ASP A 43 -20.09 -16.57 6.72
N ALA A 44 -19.37 -16.05 7.71
CA ALA A 44 -17.91 -16.19 7.83
C ALA A 44 -17.46 -17.66 7.93
N SER A 45 -18.34 -18.59 8.32
CA SER A 45 -18.01 -20.02 8.36
C SER A 45 -17.75 -20.61 6.97
N LYS A 46 -18.20 -19.94 5.91
CA LYS A 46 -17.95 -20.32 4.52
C LYS A 46 -16.55 -19.95 4.03
N ILE A 47 -15.80 -19.14 4.78
CA ILE A 47 -14.41 -18.81 4.46
C ILE A 47 -13.51 -19.79 5.21
N THR A 48 -12.82 -20.64 4.45
CA THR A 48 -11.82 -21.57 4.98
C THR A 48 -10.42 -21.06 4.64
N VAL A 49 -9.44 -21.45 5.46
CA VAL A 49 -8.03 -21.23 5.15
C VAL A 49 -7.33 -22.58 5.10
N VAL A 50 -6.31 -22.67 4.27
CA VAL A 50 -5.48 -23.88 4.13
C VAL A 50 -4.73 -24.23 5.42
N ASN A 51 -4.47 -23.24 6.28
CA ASN A 51 -3.73 -23.41 7.52
C ASN A 51 -4.29 -22.50 8.62
N GLU A 52 -4.59 -23.07 9.79
CA GLU A 52 -5.17 -22.34 10.91
C GLU A 52 -4.29 -21.18 11.41
N LYS A 53 -2.97 -21.21 11.15
CA LYS A 53 -2.07 -20.11 11.53
C LYS A 53 -2.51 -18.76 10.94
N TYR A 54 -3.16 -18.77 9.77
CA TYR A 54 -3.66 -17.55 9.11
C TYR A 54 -4.94 -17.02 9.75
N MET A 55 -5.78 -17.89 10.32
CA MET A 55 -7.01 -17.46 11.02
C MET A 55 -6.73 -16.49 12.16
N ARG A 56 -5.53 -16.58 12.74
CA ARG A 56 -5.09 -15.67 13.78
C ARG A 56 -5.18 -14.20 13.34
N LEU A 57 -4.75 -13.86 12.12
CA LEU A 57 -4.83 -12.48 11.62
C LEU A 57 -6.29 -12.07 11.41
N TYR A 58 -7.08 -12.94 10.78
CA TYR A 58 -8.44 -12.63 10.35
C TYR A 58 -9.47 -12.58 11.49
N LYS A 59 -9.24 -13.28 12.62
CA LYS A 59 -10.15 -13.31 13.78
C LYS A 59 -9.79 -12.32 14.89
N GLN A 60 -8.57 -11.80 14.93
CA GLN A 60 -8.05 -11.07 16.10
C GLN A 60 -8.66 -9.69 16.33
N ARG A 61 -9.24 -9.04 15.31
CA ARG A 61 -9.69 -7.64 15.41
C ARG A 61 -11.21 -7.55 15.33
N LYS A 62 -11.80 -6.90 16.32
CA LYS A 62 -13.23 -6.53 16.32
C LYS A 62 -13.50 -5.53 15.19
N ASN A 63 -14.60 -5.70 14.46
CA ASN A 63 -15.02 -4.85 13.33
C ASN A 63 -14.03 -4.80 12.16
N PHE A 64 -13.38 -5.93 11.88
CA PHE A 64 -12.36 -6.02 10.84
C PHE A 64 -12.33 -7.46 10.31
N LEU A 65 -12.11 -7.63 9.00
CA LEU A 65 -12.00 -8.94 8.35
C LEU A 65 -13.19 -9.86 8.70
N MET A 66 -12.93 -11.06 9.25
CA MET A 66 -13.97 -12.07 9.56
C MET A 66 -15.02 -11.59 10.57
N ASN A 67 -14.73 -10.53 11.33
CA ASN A 67 -15.67 -9.93 12.28
C ASN A 67 -16.38 -8.69 11.71
N ASP A 68 -16.20 -8.38 10.42
CA ASP A 68 -16.92 -7.35 9.68
C ASP A 68 -17.83 -8.02 8.62
N PRO A 69 -19.16 -8.01 8.82
CA PRO A 69 -20.12 -8.58 7.86
C PRO A 69 -19.97 -8.05 6.43
N GLY A 70 -19.58 -6.78 6.28
CA GLY A 70 -19.36 -6.16 4.98
C GLY A 70 -18.15 -6.77 4.28
N TRP A 71 -17.04 -6.92 4.99
CA TRP A 71 -15.86 -7.60 4.46
C TRP A 71 -16.14 -9.08 4.14
N VAL A 72 -16.88 -9.79 4.99
CA VAL A 72 -17.19 -11.21 4.75
C VAL A 72 -18.01 -11.38 3.47
N LYS A 73 -19.03 -10.54 3.29
CA LYS A 73 -19.84 -10.52 2.08
C LYS A 73 -19.01 -10.25 0.82
N GLU A 74 -18.18 -9.21 0.86
CA GLU A 74 -17.30 -8.85 -0.26
C GLU A 74 -16.29 -9.97 -0.55
N THR A 75 -15.71 -10.58 0.47
CA THR A 75 -14.72 -11.66 0.32
C THR A 75 -15.31 -12.93 -0.23
N LEU A 76 -16.50 -13.36 0.24
CA LEU A 76 -17.18 -14.53 -0.29
C LEU A 76 -17.47 -14.40 -1.78
N ALA A 77 -17.84 -13.20 -2.24
CA ALA A 77 -18.02 -12.95 -3.66
C ALA A 77 -16.71 -13.09 -4.46
N ARG A 78 -15.59 -12.62 -3.90
CA ARG A 78 -14.25 -12.68 -4.54
C ARG A 78 -13.68 -14.09 -4.64
N ILE A 79 -13.89 -14.92 -3.62
CA ILE A 79 -13.32 -16.29 -3.58
C ILE A 79 -14.25 -17.35 -4.19
N THR A 80 -15.45 -16.97 -4.63
CA THR A 80 -16.37 -17.88 -5.31
C THR A 80 -16.23 -17.72 -6.81
N TRP A 81 -15.63 -18.72 -7.46
CA TRP A 81 -15.43 -18.67 -8.92
C TRP A 81 -16.75 -18.84 -9.67
N PRO A 82 -16.99 -18.09 -10.77
CA PRO A 82 -18.17 -18.26 -11.59
C PRO A 82 -18.23 -19.71 -12.11
N LYS A 83 -19.45 -20.24 -12.18
CA LYS A 83 -19.68 -21.58 -12.74
C LYS A 83 -19.52 -21.53 -14.26
N GLU A 84 -19.20 -22.67 -14.87
CA GLU A 84 -19.21 -22.78 -16.32
C GLU A 84 -20.55 -22.31 -16.91
N GLY A 85 -20.48 -21.51 -17.98
CA GLY A 85 -21.65 -20.91 -18.62
C GLY A 85 -22.21 -19.66 -17.93
N THR A 86 -21.59 -19.18 -16.85
CA THR A 86 -21.95 -17.90 -16.22
C THR A 86 -21.02 -16.77 -16.66
N GLU A 87 -21.53 -15.53 -16.68
CA GLU A 87 -20.70 -14.37 -16.99
C GLU A 87 -19.60 -14.20 -15.93
N VAL A 88 -18.39 -13.89 -16.38
CA VAL A 88 -17.30 -13.48 -15.50
C VAL A 88 -17.71 -12.15 -14.83
N PRO A 89 -17.61 -12.04 -13.50
CA PRO A 89 -17.99 -10.82 -12.80
C PRO A 89 -17.11 -9.64 -13.23
N GLU A 90 -17.66 -8.44 -13.13
CA GLU A 90 -16.90 -7.20 -13.28
C GLU A 90 -15.98 -7.00 -12.08
N PHE A 91 -14.70 -6.71 -12.33
CA PHE A 91 -13.68 -6.52 -11.30
C PHE A 91 -13.64 -5.07 -10.82
N GLY A 92 -13.79 -4.84 -9.53
CA GLY A 92 -13.66 -3.54 -8.90
C GLY A 92 -12.20 -3.12 -8.70
N VAL A 93 -11.88 -1.89 -9.07
CA VAL A 93 -10.57 -1.27 -8.85
C VAL A 93 -10.74 0.08 -8.21
N LEU A 94 -10.15 0.29 -7.04
CA LEU A 94 -10.24 1.55 -6.32
C LEU A 94 -8.90 2.31 -6.36
N VAL A 95 -8.91 3.49 -6.99
CA VAL A 95 -7.74 4.36 -7.10
C VAL A 95 -7.99 5.73 -6.46
N GLN A 96 -6.93 6.41 -6.05
CA GLN A 96 -7.06 7.76 -5.50
C GLN A 96 -7.14 8.84 -6.61
N THR A 97 -8.11 9.75 -6.51
CA THR A 97 -8.39 10.81 -7.50
C THR A 97 -7.17 11.69 -7.80
N ALA A 98 -6.25 11.85 -6.86
CA ALA A 98 -5.06 12.69 -7.04
C ALA A 98 -3.94 12.04 -7.87
N ASN A 99 -4.05 10.76 -8.25
CA ASN A 99 -3.05 10.06 -9.07
C ASN A 99 -3.58 9.87 -10.50
N GLN A 100 -3.40 10.89 -11.34
CA GLN A 100 -3.85 10.84 -12.75
C GLN A 100 -3.20 9.67 -13.52
N ASP A 101 -1.91 9.41 -13.29
CA ASP A 101 -1.18 8.32 -13.94
C ASP A 101 -1.85 6.94 -13.70
N TRP A 102 -2.40 6.71 -12.51
CA TRP A 102 -3.12 5.48 -12.20
C TRP A 102 -4.45 5.41 -12.94
N ILE A 103 -5.18 6.53 -12.97
CA ILE A 103 -6.47 6.63 -13.65
C ILE A 103 -6.31 6.36 -15.14
N ASP A 104 -5.31 6.97 -15.78
CA ASP A 104 -5.09 6.82 -17.22
C ASP A 104 -4.62 5.41 -17.56
N ALA A 105 -3.72 4.83 -16.76
CA ALA A 105 -3.27 3.46 -16.94
C ALA A 105 -4.40 2.44 -16.75
N TRP A 106 -5.27 2.61 -15.74
CA TRP A 106 -6.42 1.73 -15.54
C TRP A 106 -7.51 1.90 -16.59
N ARG A 107 -7.73 3.11 -17.12
CA ARG A 107 -8.64 3.33 -18.26
C ARG A 107 -8.16 2.55 -19.49
N LYS A 108 -6.86 2.62 -19.79
CA LYS A 108 -6.27 1.84 -20.89
C LYS A 108 -6.40 0.34 -20.64
N PHE A 109 -6.05 -0.12 -19.45
CA PHE A 109 -6.10 -1.54 -19.10
C PHE A 109 -7.53 -2.08 -19.18
N ALA A 110 -8.52 -1.35 -18.65
CA ALA A 110 -9.93 -1.73 -18.77
C ALA A 110 -10.38 -1.84 -20.23
N ALA A 111 -10.00 -0.88 -21.08
CA ALA A 111 -10.33 -0.92 -22.50
C ALA A 111 -9.65 -2.07 -23.27
N ASP A 112 -8.44 -2.46 -22.87
CA ASP A 112 -7.75 -3.62 -23.46
C ASP A 112 -8.31 -4.95 -22.94
N ALA A 113 -8.67 -5.01 -21.66
CA ALA A 113 -9.28 -6.17 -21.02
C ALA A 113 -10.67 -6.50 -21.60
N GLU A 114 -11.44 -5.47 -21.98
CA GLU A 114 -12.75 -5.66 -22.60
C GLU A 114 -12.67 -6.43 -23.93
N LYS A 115 -11.56 -6.29 -24.67
CA LYS A 115 -11.32 -7.03 -25.93
C LYS A 115 -11.17 -8.53 -25.72
N VAL A 116 -10.87 -8.97 -24.49
CA VAL A 116 -10.78 -10.39 -24.10
C VAL A 116 -11.93 -10.80 -23.18
N GLY A 117 -12.98 -9.97 -23.08
CA GLY A 117 -14.20 -10.30 -22.34
C GLY A 117 -14.16 -10.00 -20.83
N LEU A 118 -13.14 -9.30 -20.34
CA LEU A 118 -13.04 -8.90 -18.93
C LEU A 118 -13.49 -7.45 -18.73
N LYS A 119 -14.23 -7.17 -17.66
CA LYS A 119 -14.71 -5.82 -17.35
C LYS A 119 -14.13 -5.34 -16.02
N TYR A 120 -13.71 -4.07 -15.99
CA TYR A 120 -13.16 -3.44 -14.80
C TYR A 120 -13.95 -2.17 -14.45
N ASN A 121 -14.45 -2.10 -13.21
CA ASN A 121 -15.08 -0.92 -12.63
C ASN A 121 -14.03 -0.08 -11.92
N VAL A 122 -13.47 0.91 -12.62
CA VAL A 122 -12.44 1.81 -12.07
C VAL A 122 -13.09 2.96 -11.31
N GLN A 123 -12.99 2.93 -9.99
CA GLN A 123 -13.54 3.95 -9.09
C GLN A 123 -12.43 4.87 -8.56
N THR A 124 -12.70 6.18 -8.55
CA THR A 124 -11.77 7.15 -7.95
C THR A 124 -12.31 7.69 -6.64
N VAL A 125 -11.48 7.72 -5.60
CA VAL A 125 -11.86 8.28 -4.28
C VAL A 125 -10.79 9.22 -3.72
N SER A 126 -11.13 10.00 -2.69
CA SER A 126 -10.14 10.82 -1.99
C SER A 126 -9.02 9.97 -1.38
N GLN A 127 -7.83 10.55 -1.17
CA GLN A 127 -6.71 9.82 -0.57
C GLN A 127 -7.08 9.20 0.79
N SER A 128 -7.85 9.92 1.62
CA SER A 128 -8.28 9.41 2.93
C SER A 128 -9.18 8.18 2.80
N ARG A 129 -10.12 8.19 1.85
CA ARG A 129 -11.01 7.05 1.59
C ARG A 129 -10.28 5.86 0.99
N TYR A 130 -9.34 6.10 0.06
CA TYR A 130 -8.48 5.03 -0.46
C TYR A 130 -7.66 4.39 0.66
N LEU A 131 -7.04 5.20 1.54
CA LEU A 131 -6.27 4.68 2.67
C LEU A 131 -7.13 3.89 3.66
N GLU A 132 -8.35 4.36 3.93
CA GLU A 132 -9.32 3.63 4.74
C GLU A 132 -9.65 2.27 4.11
N ALA A 133 -10.02 2.26 2.82
CA ALA A 133 -10.40 1.05 2.09
C ALA A 133 -9.29 -0.01 2.02
N ILE A 134 -8.04 0.38 1.72
CA ILE A 134 -6.93 -0.58 1.75
C ILE A 134 -6.66 -1.08 3.17
N LEU A 135 -6.76 -0.19 4.16
CA LEU A 135 -6.52 -0.56 5.55
C LEU A 135 -7.61 -1.47 6.08
N THR A 136 -8.82 -1.46 5.54
CA THR A 136 -9.92 -2.36 5.90
C THR A 136 -10.08 -3.55 4.95
N HIS A 137 -9.22 -3.67 3.95
CA HIS A 137 -9.29 -4.71 2.92
C HIS A 137 -10.60 -4.68 2.11
N ARG A 138 -11.22 -3.50 2.02
CA ARG A 138 -12.47 -3.23 1.28
C ARG A 138 -12.21 -2.39 0.04
N HIS A 139 -11.13 -2.73 -0.67
CA HIS A 139 -10.63 -2.00 -1.85
C HIS A 139 -11.11 -2.60 -3.18
N GLY A 140 -11.84 -3.73 -3.14
CA GLY A 140 -12.36 -4.44 -4.30
C GLY A 140 -11.54 -5.68 -4.66
N ASP A 141 -11.47 -5.97 -5.95
CA ASP A 141 -10.75 -7.13 -6.50
C ASP A 141 -9.27 -6.82 -6.72
N VAL A 142 -8.94 -5.57 -7.05
CA VAL A 142 -7.56 -5.15 -7.29
C VAL A 142 -7.17 -3.99 -6.38
N GLU A 143 -6.17 -4.25 -5.54
CA GLU A 143 -5.48 -3.21 -4.79
C GLU A 143 -4.37 -2.59 -5.64
N VAL A 144 -4.31 -1.25 -5.67
CA VAL A 144 -3.28 -0.52 -6.40
C VAL A 144 -2.43 0.25 -5.41
N HIS A 145 -1.22 -0.21 -5.14
CA HIS A 145 -0.31 0.47 -4.22
C HIS A 145 0.91 1.08 -4.94
N ARG A 146 1.35 2.25 -4.49
CA ARG A 146 2.64 2.82 -4.94
C ARG A 146 3.81 2.26 -4.15
N ALA A 147 4.97 2.14 -4.78
CA ALA A 147 6.24 2.19 -4.06
C ALA A 147 6.34 3.54 -3.35
N VAL A 148 6.34 3.57 -2.01
CA VAL A 148 6.63 4.82 -1.28
C VAL A 148 8.11 4.80 -0.96
N PRO A 149 8.89 5.76 -1.49
CA PRO A 149 10.33 5.76 -1.30
C PRO A 149 10.66 6.09 0.15
N ARG A 150 11.36 5.15 0.82
CA ARG A 150 11.99 5.35 2.12
C ARG A 150 13.30 4.57 2.13
N PRO A 151 14.33 5.04 2.83
CA PRO A 151 15.61 4.35 2.82
C PRO A 151 15.47 2.89 3.28
N GLU A 152 14.66 2.64 4.31
CA GLU A 152 14.34 1.31 4.79
C GLU A 152 13.53 0.43 3.80
N ARG A 153 12.96 1.02 2.74
CA ARG A 153 12.14 0.35 1.72
C ARG A 153 12.88 0.03 0.43
N LEU A 154 14.18 0.30 0.40
CA LEU A 154 15.07 -0.18 -0.65
C LEU A 154 15.42 -1.66 -0.45
N ASP A 155 15.26 -2.17 0.77
CA ASP A 155 15.37 -3.59 1.04
C ASP A 155 14.17 -4.35 0.40
N PRO A 156 14.40 -5.48 -0.29
CA PRO A 156 13.34 -6.29 -0.89
C PRO A 156 12.23 -6.71 0.08
N ALA A 157 12.52 -6.77 1.39
CA ALA A 157 11.54 -7.11 2.42
C ALA A 157 10.35 -6.15 2.47
N GLU A 158 10.46 -4.89 2.03
CA GLU A 158 9.26 -4.03 1.95
C GLU A 158 8.20 -4.65 1.02
N TRP A 159 8.59 -5.23 -0.11
CA TRP A 159 7.65 -5.90 -1.01
C TRP A 159 7.35 -7.31 -0.53
N LEU A 160 8.38 -8.08 -0.21
CA LEU A 160 8.22 -9.50 0.07
C LEU A 160 7.47 -9.75 1.40
N VAL A 161 7.78 -8.97 2.44
CA VAL A 161 7.08 -9.12 3.71
C VAL A 161 5.77 -8.33 3.68
N SER A 162 5.86 -7.02 3.44
CA SER A 162 4.70 -6.16 3.66
C SER A 162 3.55 -6.40 2.70
N ARG A 163 3.78 -7.02 1.54
CA ARG A 163 2.74 -7.15 0.51
C ARG A 163 2.27 -8.57 0.28
N ALA A 164 3.04 -9.57 0.70
CA ALA A 164 2.76 -10.96 0.37
C ALA A 164 3.01 -11.95 1.51
N TYR A 165 3.57 -11.55 2.65
CA TYR A 165 3.64 -12.45 3.79
C TYR A 165 2.23 -12.69 4.34
N GLY A 166 1.81 -13.95 4.46
CA GLY A 166 0.43 -14.31 4.82
C GLY A 166 -0.02 -13.81 6.20
N LEU A 167 0.92 -13.41 7.06
CA LEU A 167 0.65 -12.87 8.40
C LEU A 167 0.91 -11.36 8.52
N ASP A 168 1.30 -10.66 7.45
CA ASP A 168 1.44 -9.19 7.46
C ASP A 168 0.09 -8.53 7.16
N ARG A 169 -0.32 -7.59 8.01
CA ARG A 169 -1.56 -6.80 7.84
C ARG A 169 -1.60 -5.90 6.58
N ARG A 170 -0.48 -5.74 5.88
CA ARG A 170 -0.38 -4.95 4.64
C ARG A 170 -0.42 -5.83 3.39
N ASN A 171 -0.57 -7.14 3.56
CA ASN A 171 -0.94 -8.09 2.51
C ASN A 171 -2.41 -7.87 2.13
N TYR A 172 -2.65 -6.83 1.32
CA TYR A 172 -4.00 -6.35 1.03
C TYR A 172 -4.82 -7.28 0.15
N GLY A 173 -4.16 -8.12 -0.65
CA GLY A 173 -4.84 -9.14 -1.46
C GLY A 173 -5.00 -10.48 -0.72
N GLU A 174 -4.64 -10.55 0.57
CA GLU A 174 -5.00 -11.67 1.45
C GLU A 174 -4.43 -13.03 1.00
N TRP A 175 -3.38 -13.00 0.17
CA TRP A 175 -2.76 -14.20 -0.38
C TRP A 175 -1.88 -14.89 0.64
N THR A 176 -1.88 -16.22 0.63
CA THR A 176 -1.10 -17.03 1.56
C THR A 176 -0.47 -18.20 0.84
N ASN A 177 0.82 -18.42 1.06
CA ASN A 177 1.54 -19.57 0.52
C ASN A 177 2.56 -20.03 1.57
N GLU A 178 2.44 -21.29 2.02
CA GLU A 178 3.27 -21.79 3.11
C GLU A 178 4.76 -21.86 2.78
N GLN A 179 5.10 -22.20 1.54
CA GLN A 179 6.49 -22.25 1.08
C GLN A 179 7.09 -20.85 1.02
N TYR A 180 6.31 -19.89 0.50
CA TYR A 180 6.71 -18.48 0.48
C TYR A 180 6.96 -17.96 1.90
N ASP A 181 6.00 -18.17 2.81
CA ASP A 181 6.09 -17.71 4.20
C ASP A 181 7.30 -18.32 4.92
N ALA A 182 7.62 -19.60 4.68
CA ALA A 182 8.82 -20.23 5.24
C ALA A 182 10.11 -19.55 4.77
N GLU A 183 10.20 -19.18 3.49
CA GLU A 183 11.35 -18.43 2.95
C GLU A 183 11.41 -16.99 3.51
N ILE A 184 10.26 -16.35 3.75
CA ILE A 184 10.18 -15.05 4.44
C ILE A 184 10.70 -15.14 5.88
N GLU A 185 10.29 -16.15 6.64
CA GLU A 185 10.76 -16.35 8.00
C GLU A 185 12.26 -16.69 8.04
N ALA A 186 12.74 -17.46 7.06
CA ALA A 186 14.15 -17.84 6.96
C ALA A 186 15.05 -16.64 6.63
N GLN A 187 14.65 -15.76 5.69
CA GLN A 187 15.42 -14.56 5.39
C GLN A 187 15.54 -13.62 6.61
N ALA A 188 14.52 -13.58 7.48
CA ALA A 188 14.52 -12.72 8.66
C ALA A 188 15.47 -13.22 9.75
N LYS A 189 15.72 -14.54 9.80
CA LYS A 189 16.63 -15.20 10.74
C LYS A 189 18.08 -15.28 10.22
N ALA A 190 18.30 -15.01 8.93
CA ALA A 190 19.61 -15.16 8.30
C ALA A 190 20.57 -14.03 8.70
N THR A 191 21.68 -14.38 9.35
CA THR A 191 22.75 -13.43 9.75
C THR A 191 23.75 -13.13 8.63
N SER A 192 23.82 -13.97 7.58
CA SER A 192 24.66 -13.75 6.40
C SER A 192 23.86 -13.14 5.26
N LYS A 193 24.39 -12.06 4.65
CA LYS A 193 23.80 -11.42 3.46
C LYS A 193 23.61 -12.40 2.31
N ALA A 194 24.57 -13.29 2.06
CA ALA A 194 24.50 -14.26 0.97
C ALA A 194 23.39 -15.30 1.20
N LYS A 195 23.32 -15.85 2.41
CA LYS A 195 22.25 -16.79 2.79
C LYS A 195 20.87 -16.12 2.73
N ARG A 196 20.76 -14.90 3.24
CA ARG A 196 19.52 -14.11 3.15
C ARG A 196 19.07 -13.94 1.70
N MET A 197 20.00 -13.64 0.79
CA MET A 197 19.67 -13.43 -0.62
C MET A 197 19.13 -14.68 -1.30
N GLN A 198 19.59 -15.87 -0.91
CA GLN A 198 19.04 -17.13 -1.42
C GLN A 198 17.56 -17.28 -1.08
N HIS A 199 17.18 -17.00 0.17
CA HIS A 199 15.79 -17.02 0.61
C HIS A 199 14.93 -15.95 -0.10
N VAL A 200 15.48 -14.75 -0.29
CA VAL A 200 14.84 -13.66 -1.05
C VAL A 200 14.51 -14.10 -2.48
N HIS A 201 15.47 -14.70 -3.21
CA HIS A 201 15.25 -15.14 -4.59
C HIS A 201 14.23 -16.27 -4.69
N LYS A 202 14.23 -17.22 -3.75
CA LYS A 202 13.22 -18.28 -3.71
C LYS A 202 11.82 -17.74 -3.47
N ALA A 203 11.66 -16.82 -2.52
CA ALA A 203 10.40 -16.14 -2.28
C ALA A 203 9.92 -15.39 -3.53
N GLN A 204 10.82 -14.68 -4.23
CA GLN A 204 10.50 -14.00 -5.49
C GLN A 204 10.05 -14.96 -6.59
N ALA A 205 10.68 -16.14 -6.71
CA ALA A 205 10.28 -17.14 -7.70
C ALA A 205 8.86 -17.65 -7.43
N ILE A 206 8.55 -18.02 -6.19
CA ILE A 206 7.21 -18.47 -5.80
C ILE A 206 6.16 -17.39 -6.10
N LEU A 207 6.44 -16.13 -5.75
CA LEU A 207 5.52 -15.02 -5.97
C LEU A 207 5.31 -14.69 -7.46
N ALA A 208 6.36 -14.86 -8.28
CA ALA A 208 6.28 -14.69 -9.72
C ALA A 208 5.47 -15.82 -10.37
N ASP A 209 5.64 -17.07 -9.93
CA ASP A 209 4.89 -18.22 -10.43
C ASP A 209 3.40 -18.11 -10.10
N ASP A 210 3.05 -17.63 -8.91
CA ASP A 210 1.66 -17.42 -8.48
C ASP A 210 1.01 -16.14 -9.07
N LEU A 211 1.78 -15.30 -9.77
CA LEU A 211 1.34 -14.03 -10.38
C LEU A 211 0.61 -13.08 -9.41
N TYR A 212 0.88 -13.20 -8.10
CA TYR A 212 0.09 -12.52 -7.07
C TYR A 212 0.25 -10.98 -7.11
N ILE A 213 1.48 -10.49 -7.29
CA ILE A 213 1.75 -9.06 -7.44
C ILE A 213 2.24 -8.79 -8.85
N THR A 214 1.43 -8.08 -9.63
CA THR A 214 1.82 -7.63 -10.96
C THR A 214 2.29 -6.18 -10.91
N GLN A 215 3.49 -5.92 -11.44
CA GLN A 215 3.97 -4.56 -11.59
C GLN A 215 3.28 -3.89 -12.78
N PHE A 216 2.33 -3.00 -12.49
CA PHE A 216 1.50 -2.33 -13.49
C PHE A 216 2.24 -1.26 -14.31
N GLY A 217 3.34 -0.72 -13.80
CA GLY A 217 4.11 0.31 -14.49
C GLY A 217 5.51 0.48 -13.92
N TRP A 218 6.44 0.80 -14.82
CA TRP A 218 7.75 1.33 -14.52
C TRP A 218 7.85 2.68 -15.21
N GLY A 219 7.89 3.76 -14.44
CA GLY A 219 8.18 5.10 -14.94
C GLY A 219 9.65 5.46 -14.67
N PRO A 220 10.24 6.45 -15.36
CA PRO A 220 11.60 6.87 -15.07
C PRO A 220 11.73 7.27 -13.59
N GLN A 221 12.97 7.19 -13.09
CA GLN A 221 13.38 7.70 -11.78
C GLN A 221 12.68 9.03 -11.47
N ALA A 222 12.35 9.25 -10.19
CA ALA A 222 11.58 10.41 -9.75
C ALA A 222 12.02 11.73 -10.44
N ILE A 223 11.19 12.23 -11.36
CA ILE A 223 11.52 13.43 -12.13
C ILE A 223 11.56 14.62 -11.18
N SER A 224 12.72 15.25 -11.11
CA SER A 224 12.99 16.35 -10.17
C SER A 224 13.63 17.50 -10.93
N ALA A 225 13.03 18.68 -10.83
CA ALA A 225 13.63 19.91 -11.32
C ALA A 225 14.29 20.67 -10.16
N TYR A 226 15.45 21.27 -10.40
CA TYR A 226 16.09 22.20 -9.48
C TYR A 226 16.74 23.35 -10.26
N ASN A 227 17.01 24.47 -9.59
CA ASN A 227 17.61 25.64 -10.21
C ASN A 227 19.15 25.50 -10.24
N SER A 228 19.69 24.89 -11.30
CA SER A 228 21.14 24.70 -11.53
C SER A 228 21.91 25.98 -11.84
N GLY A 229 21.20 27.07 -12.17
CA GLY A 229 21.78 28.41 -12.27
C GLY A 229 22.11 29.00 -10.89
N ALA A 230 21.26 28.74 -9.90
CA ALA A 230 21.43 29.27 -8.54
C ALA A 230 22.20 28.32 -7.60
N PHE A 231 22.17 27.02 -7.85
CA PHE A 231 22.77 26.00 -6.98
C PHE A 231 23.54 24.95 -7.77
N ASP A 232 24.64 24.46 -7.18
CA ASP A 232 25.45 23.33 -7.66
C ASP A 232 25.43 22.18 -6.64
N GLY A 233 25.87 20.99 -7.04
CA GLY A 233 26.06 19.85 -6.13
C GLY A 233 24.78 19.08 -5.77
N ALA A 234 23.69 19.28 -6.52
CA ALA A 234 22.49 18.46 -6.36
C ALA A 234 22.79 16.99 -6.69
N LYS A 235 22.43 16.09 -5.78
CA LYS A 235 22.78 14.66 -5.88
C LYS A 235 21.55 13.79 -5.76
N GLY A 236 21.15 13.21 -6.89
CA GLY A 236 20.09 12.21 -6.95
C GLY A 236 20.49 10.96 -6.17
N MET A 237 19.47 10.31 -5.60
CA MET A 237 19.63 9.09 -4.82
C MET A 237 18.77 8.00 -5.45
N THR A 238 19.28 6.77 -5.50
CA THR A 238 18.51 5.63 -6.01
C THR A 238 17.19 5.52 -5.26
N GLY A 239 16.08 5.64 -6.00
CA GLY A 239 14.72 5.58 -5.45
C GLY A 239 14.16 6.91 -4.90
N PHE A 240 14.89 8.02 -4.92
CA PHE A 240 14.44 9.30 -4.36
C PHE A 240 14.58 10.47 -5.32
N ALA A 241 13.61 11.38 -5.25
CA ALA A 241 13.67 12.68 -5.90
C ALA A 241 14.73 13.58 -5.25
N LEU A 242 15.26 14.57 -5.99
CA LEU A 242 16.19 15.58 -5.45
C LEU A 242 15.57 16.36 -4.27
N GLY A 243 14.26 16.57 -4.32
CA GLY A 243 13.50 17.26 -3.27
C GLY A 243 13.05 16.37 -2.11
N ASP A 244 13.43 15.09 -2.06
CA ASP A 244 12.94 14.17 -1.03
C ASP A 244 13.64 14.39 0.31
N PHE A 245 12.85 14.48 1.39
CA PHE A 245 13.37 14.67 2.74
C PHE A 245 13.78 13.35 3.43
N ASN A 246 13.41 12.19 2.89
CA ASN A 246 13.78 10.90 3.47
C ASN A 246 15.25 10.54 3.18
N MET A 247 15.80 11.04 2.06
CA MET A 247 17.21 10.93 1.68
C MET A 247 17.73 12.31 1.31
N PHE A 248 18.21 13.05 2.30
CA PHE A 248 18.53 14.47 2.19
C PHE A 248 19.96 14.76 1.69
N GLN A 249 20.61 13.80 1.02
CA GLN A 249 21.98 13.95 0.47
C GLN A 249 22.11 15.15 -0.48
N THR A 250 21.06 15.44 -1.26
CA THR A 250 21.03 16.67 -2.08
C THR A 250 21.25 17.91 -1.22
N TYR A 251 20.59 18.03 -0.07
CA TYR A 251 20.70 19.22 0.78
C TYR A 251 22.06 19.34 1.50
N LEU A 252 22.74 18.22 1.75
CA LEU A 252 24.10 18.20 2.29
C LEU A 252 25.14 18.67 1.24
N GLY A 253 24.91 18.36 -0.03
CA GLY A 253 25.83 18.67 -1.13
C GLY A 253 25.59 20.02 -1.81
N LEU A 254 24.39 20.60 -1.65
CA LEU A 254 24.00 21.83 -2.36
C LEU A 254 24.86 23.03 -1.95
N LYS A 255 25.43 23.71 -2.96
CA LYS A 255 26.22 24.94 -2.79
C LYS A 255 25.61 26.08 -3.60
N PRO A 256 25.43 27.29 -3.04
CA PRO A 256 24.91 28.42 -3.79
C PRO A 256 25.97 28.93 -4.79
N LYS A 257 25.57 29.13 -6.04
CA LYS A 257 26.38 29.77 -7.10
C LYS A 257 26.20 31.29 -7.15
N THR A 258 25.20 31.79 -6.43
CA THR A 258 24.77 33.20 -6.44
C THR A 258 24.61 33.71 -5.00
N ARG A 259 24.14 34.95 -4.84
CA ARG A 259 23.76 35.49 -3.52
C ARG A 259 22.59 34.74 -2.86
N ARG A 260 21.86 33.90 -3.61
CA ARG A 260 20.75 33.11 -3.09
C ARG A 260 21.27 31.94 -2.26
N LYS A 261 21.16 32.03 -0.93
CA LYS A 261 21.59 30.99 0.02
C LYS A 261 20.47 30.05 0.50
N ARG A 262 19.21 30.34 0.14
CA ARG A 262 18.03 29.58 0.59
C ARG A 262 17.43 28.75 -0.54
N VAL A 263 17.37 27.45 -0.31
CA VAL A 263 16.63 26.49 -1.15
C VAL A 263 15.16 26.52 -0.74
N ILE A 264 14.26 26.54 -1.71
CA ILE A 264 12.80 26.49 -1.49
C ILE A 264 12.30 25.22 -2.16
N VAL A 265 11.60 24.38 -1.42
CA VAL A 265 11.06 23.11 -1.90
C VAL A 265 9.53 23.21 -1.92
N GLY A 266 8.95 23.01 -3.09
CA GLY A 266 7.48 22.95 -3.23
C GLY A 266 6.94 21.64 -2.66
N ALA A 267 5.86 21.71 -1.89
CA ALA A 267 5.20 20.55 -1.30
C ALA A 267 3.74 20.46 -1.75
N LYS A 268 3.28 19.26 -2.11
CA LYS A 268 1.88 19.00 -2.51
C LYS A 268 0.90 18.93 -1.33
N GLN A 269 1.39 18.95 -0.08
CA GLN A 269 0.59 18.81 1.13
C GLN A 269 1.07 19.81 2.17
N LEU A 270 0.11 20.46 2.85
CA LEU A 270 0.39 21.40 3.93
C LEU A 270 0.97 20.69 5.14
N TYR A 271 1.93 21.35 5.79
CA TYR A 271 2.60 20.79 6.93
C TYR A 271 1.82 21.03 8.24
N LYS A 272 1.18 20.00 8.81
CA LYS A 272 0.40 20.10 10.06
C LYS A 272 1.27 20.29 11.31
N THR A 273 2.38 19.56 11.43
CA THR A 273 3.30 19.68 12.57
C THR A 273 4.68 19.10 12.25
N ILE A 274 5.74 19.71 12.81
CA ILE A 274 7.11 19.19 12.77
C ILE A 274 7.54 18.52 14.09
N ASN A 275 6.64 18.46 15.07
CA ASN A 275 6.89 17.75 16.32
C ASN A 275 7.07 16.25 16.03
N ILE A 276 8.20 15.66 16.45
CA ILE A 276 8.56 14.28 16.09
C ILE A 276 7.55 13.22 16.59
N ILE A 277 6.86 13.50 17.70
CA ILE A 277 5.84 12.61 18.29
C ILE A 277 4.53 12.72 17.51
N GLY A 278 4.11 13.94 17.17
CA GLY A 278 2.86 14.20 16.42
C GLY A 278 2.98 14.05 14.91
N ALA A 279 4.20 14.02 14.37
CA ALA A 279 4.50 13.92 12.95
C ALA A 279 4.20 12.52 12.39
N SER A 280 3.46 12.46 11.28
CA SER A 280 3.25 11.24 10.49
C SER A 280 4.05 11.25 9.18
N ASN A 281 4.36 10.08 8.61
CA ASN A 281 4.93 9.94 7.25
C ASN A 281 6.04 10.98 6.90
N ARG A 282 5.76 11.91 5.96
CA ARG A 282 6.71 12.92 5.44
C ARG A 282 7.16 13.91 6.51
N PHE A 283 6.36 14.13 7.55
CA PHE A 283 6.70 15.01 8.66
C PHE A 283 7.87 14.48 9.49
N ARG A 284 7.95 13.15 9.62
CA ARG A 284 9.10 12.51 10.28
C ARG A 284 10.38 12.67 9.47
N ALA A 285 10.29 12.73 8.15
CA ALA A 285 11.45 12.90 7.28
C ALA A 285 12.11 14.27 7.48
N VAL A 286 11.32 15.35 7.61
CA VAL A 286 11.84 16.67 7.99
C VAL A 286 12.47 16.62 9.38
N GLY A 287 11.84 15.93 10.34
CA GLY A 287 12.43 15.71 11.67
C GLY A 287 13.81 15.04 11.61
N ARG A 288 14.03 14.07 10.70
CA ARG A 288 15.33 13.41 10.50
C ARG A 288 16.43 14.34 9.95
N MET A 289 16.09 15.56 9.51
CA MET A 289 17.06 16.60 9.15
C MET A 289 17.37 17.56 10.30
N ILE A 290 16.51 17.58 11.34
CA ILE A 290 16.66 18.43 12.53
C ILE A 290 17.37 17.66 13.65
N TYR A 291 17.06 16.37 13.78
CA TYR A 291 17.62 15.49 14.80
C TYR A 291 18.58 14.48 14.16
N ASP A 292 19.81 14.46 14.64
CA ASP A 292 20.80 13.49 14.19
C ASP A 292 20.45 12.08 14.66
N ARG A 293 20.71 11.11 13.77
CA ARG A 293 20.59 9.68 14.05
C ARG A 293 21.97 9.10 14.32
N LEU A 294 22.02 7.98 15.03
CA LEU A 294 23.29 7.26 15.30
C LEU A 294 23.99 6.85 14.00
N ALA A 295 23.21 6.41 13.00
CA ALA A 295 23.70 6.05 11.68
C ALA A 295 22.87 6.68 10.55
N TYR A 296 23.48 6.80 9.39
CA TYR A 296 22.87 7.32 8.16
C TYR A 296 23.16 6.42 6.97
N LEU A 297 22.53 6.69 5.83
CA LEU A 297 22.78 5.98 4.57
C LEU A 297 23.51 6.90 3.59
N ASP A 298 24.67 6.45 3.10
CA ASP A 298 25.43 7.19 2.11
C ASP A 298 24.77 7.14 0.72
N ASP A 299 25.44 7.71 -0.28
CA ASP A 299 24.97 7.75 -1.67
C ASP A 299 24.86 6.37 -2.35
N LYS A 300 25.53 5.37 -1.76
CA LYS A 300 25.55 3.97 -2.20
C LYS A 300 24.68 3.08 -1.31
N LEU A 301 23.92 3.68 -0.39
CA LEU A 301 23.05 3.00 0.57
C LEU A 301 23.80 2.14 1.58
N ASN A 302 25.08 2.45 1.83
CA ASN A 302 25.80 1.86 2.95
C ASN A 302 25.38 2.54 4.25
N VAL A 303 25.24 1.75 5.32
CA VAL A 303 25.05 2.28 6.67
C VAL A 303 26.38 2.87 7.14
N ILE A 304 26.41 4.17 7.39
CA ILE A 304 27.59 4.92 7.84
C ILE A 304 27.37 5.52 9.23
N PRO A 305 28.46 5.71 10.01
CA PRO A 305 28.44 6.56 11.20
C PRO A 305 27.89 7.96 10.89
N TRP A 306 27.13 8.50 11.84
CA TRP A 306 26.55 9.84 11.74
C TRP A 306 26.71 10.58 13.07
N ALA A 307 25.75 10.46 14.00
CA ALA A 307 25.95 10.94 15.36
C ALA A 307 26.85 10.01 16.18
N ALA A 308 26.87 8.72 15.85
CA ALA A 308 27.84 7.79 16.41
C ALA A 308 29.17 7.91 15.66
N GLU A 309 30.28 7.73 16.37
CA GLU A 309 31.61 7.55 15.77
C GLU A 309 31.77 6.14 15.19
N SER A 310 31.24 5.13 15.89
CA SER A 310 31.32 3.72 15.48
C SER A 310 30.32 2.86 16.25
N TRP A 311 30.10 1.63 15.78
CA TRP A 311 29.37 0.60 16.51
C TRP A 311 30.01 -0.77 16.32
N LYS A 312 29.80 -1.65 17.30
CA LYS A 312 30.23 -3.05 17.25
C LYS A 312 29.09 -3.94 17.70
N GLN A 313 28.76 -4.94 16.90
CA GLN A 313 27.83 -5.97 17.34
C GLN A 313 28.50 -6.85 18.40
N VAL A 314 27.88 -6.97 19.57
CA VAL A 314 28.38 -7.77 20.69
C VAL A 314 27.79 -9.18 20.64
N ASP A 315 26.51 -9.26 20.28
CA ASP A 315 25.76 -10.51 20.10
C ASP A 315 24.60 -10.29 19.10
N ASP A 316 23.72 -11.28 18.93
CA ASP A 316 22.61 -11.25 17.98
C ASP A 316 21.61 -10.08 18.18
N ARG A 317 21.59 -9.45 19.35
CA ARG A 317 20.63 -8.38 19.70
C ARG A 317 21.28 -7.13 20.30
N THR A 318 22.56 -7.16 20.60
CA THR A 318 23.27 -6.09 21.32
C THR A 318 24.32 -5.43 20.43
N PHE A 319 24.31 -4.10 20.41
CA PHE A 319 25.32 -3.26 19.77
C PHE A 319 25.93 -2.29 20.78
N ASP A 320 27.25 -2.29 20.87
CA ASP A 320 28.00 -1.24 21.56
C ASP A 320 28.18 -0.06 20.61
N ILE A 321 27.83 1.15 21.08
CA ILE A 321 27.84 2.37 20.27
C ILE A 321 28.76 3.39 20.93
N LYS A 322 29.71 3.93 20.15
CA LYS A 322 30.55 5.05 20.56
C LYS A 322 29.99 6.35 19.97
N LEU A 323 29.78 7.35 20.81
CA LEU A 323 29.33 8.70 20.45
C LEU A 323 30.51 9.68 20.42
#